data_AF-A0A936H4A3-F1
#
_entry.id   AF-A0A936H4A3-F1
#
_cell.length_a   1.000
_cell.length_b   1.000
_cell.length_c   1.000
_cell.angle_alpha   90.00
_cell.angle_beta   90.00
_cell.angle_gamma   90.00
#
_symmetry.space_group_name_H-M   'P 1'
#
loop_
_entity.id
_entity.type
_entity.pdbx_description
1 polymer ?
#
loop_
_entity_poly.entity_id
_entity_poly.type
_entity_poly.pdbx_seq_one_letter_code
_entity_poly.pdbx_strand_id
1 'polypeptide(L)'
;MWLGRLSEGIALYDPKRDTAVTWLRTPGHPERLGVISLLNDPQGTLWMGANNGLYKLPEAHRLDYLKTDIFKQIQKVLLPGGDTTIITLLANTGAYIVAGSQLAVHFIEKQYSGPRPRIFTMRYERDIDGVSSEQNAVLLDSKGYLWIGAQEGATRVDLKNLRFDTSATTLRLTAFQAGDALVPINDENREIGRIPQRKRNLSFTFTPSGNTFLKDDLYFDIALVNRQGDTLYQRRGTVDKSHEMDYVPYGHYTLYITAYKHNVVSGEAAYHFKVPQNLDESPWFWLGGTVLLLSVPFLGYRQRQRERTLLLQQRAAAEKSKREQDGLRLQALSNFFNPHFINNALHWVQSRYRKDPETTLVIGKLADNVEAL
;
A
#
# COMPACT_ATOMS: atom_id res chain seq x y z
N MET A 1 -16.91 27.89 40.35
CA MET A 1 -17.15 28.83 39.24
C MET A 1 -16.04 28.64 38.22
N TRP A 2 -16.39 28.29 36.98
CA TRP A 2 -15.42 28.14 35.89
C TRP A 2 -15.21 29.48 35.19
N LEU A 3 -13.97 29.78 34.82
CA LEU A 3 -13.54 31.03 34.22
C LEU A 3 -12.63 30.73 33.03
N GLY A 4 -12.91 31.30 31.87
CA GLY A 4 -12.12 31.12 30.66
C GLY A 4 -11.47 32.43 30.24
N ARG A 5 -10.21 32.37 29.82
CA ARG A 5 -9.56 33.47 29.12
C ARG A 5 -8.79 32.93 27.91
N LEU A 6 -9.19 33.36 26.72
CA LEU A 6 -8.62 32.86 25.46
C LEU A 6 -7.08 32.95 25.41
N SER A 7 -6.50 34.01 25.96
CA SER A 7 -5.05 34.22 25.94
C SER A 7 -4.29 33.34 26.94
N GLU A 8 -4.94 32.89 28.02
CA GLU A 8 -4.27 32.39 29.22
C GLU A 8 -4.68 30.97 29.61
N GLY A 9 -5.89 30.51 29.28
CA GLY A 9 -6.37 29.18 29.64
C GLY A 9 -7.72 29.22 30.36
N ILE A 10 -7.81 28.44 31.43
CA ILE A 10 -9.05 28.23 32.20
C ILE A 10 -8.73 28.11 33.68
N ALA A 11 -9.63 28.63 34.51
CA ALA A 11 -9.54 28.55 35.96
C ALA A 11 -10.85 28.04 36.57
N LEU A 12 -10.73 27.43 37.73
CA LEU A 12 -11.84 27.04 38.59
C LEU A 12 -11.66 27.71 39.95
N TYR A 13 -12.61 28.56 40.32
CA TYR A 13 -12.71 29.12 41.67
C TYR A 13 -13.71 28.31 42.51
N ASP A 14 -13.26 27.78 43.64
CA ASP A 14 -14.10 27.14 44.66
C ASP A 14 -14.41 28.15 45.79
N PRO A 15 -15.64 28.71 45.85
CA PRO A 15 -15.99 29.69 46.87
C PRO A 15 -16.09 29.09 48.28
N LYS A 16 -16.22 27.76 48.43
CA LYS A 16 -16.26 27.12 49.75
C LYS A 16 -14.87 27.03 50.38
N ARG A 17 -13.84 26.89 49.54
CA ARG A 17 -12.42 26.80 49.96
C ARG A 17 -11.66 28.10 49.75
N ASP A 18 -12.31 29.11 49.18
CA ASP A 18 -11.70 30.36 48.72
C ASP A 18 -10.39 30.14 47.94
N THR A 19 -10.41 29.16 47.04
CA THR A 19 -9.21 28.72 46.32
C THR A 19 -9.49 28.73 44.82
N ALA A 20 -8.55 29.24 44.04
CA ALA A 20 -8.57 29.16 42.58
C ALA A 20 -7.47 28.22 42.09
N VAL A 21 -7.83 27.31 41.18
CA VAL A 21 -6.88 26.51 40.42
C VAL A 21 -6.91 26.96 38.97
N THR A 22 -5.74 27.16 38.38
CA THR A 22 -5.59 27.64 37.00
C THR A 22 -4.82 26.62 36.18
N TRP A 23 -5.33 26.32 34.98
CA TRP A 23 -4.64 25.54 33.97
C TRP A 23 -4.29 26.46 32.80
N LEU A 24 -3.00 26.73 32.64
CA LEU A 24 -2.49 27.71 31.68
C LEU A 24 -2.35 27.12 30.27
N ARG A 25 -2.72 27.93 29.28
CA ARG A 25 -2.45 27.72 27.87
C ARG A 25 -0.94 27.72 27.65
N THR A 26 -0.47 26.88 26.73
CA THR A 26 0.92 26.93 26.26
C THR A 26 0.92 27.07 24.73
N PRO A 27 1.40 28.20 24.18
CA PRO A 27 1.52 28.35 22.72
C PRO A 27 2.32 27.19 22.12
N GLY A 28 1.85 26.65 21.00
CA GLY A 28 2.48 25.48 20.34
C GLY A 28 2.06 24.11 20.88
N HIS A 29 1.27 24.05 21.96
CA HIS A 29 0.73 22.81 22.54
C HIS A 29 -0.81 22.75 22.37
N PRO A 30 -1.33 22.06 21.34
CA PRO A 30 -2.77 22.04 21.03
C PRO A 30 -3.66 21.52 22.16
N GLU A 31 -3.12 20.68 23.04
CA GLU A 31 -3.77 20.13 24.24
C GLU A 31 -3.90 21.15 25.37
N ARG A 32 -3.12 22.24 25.35
CA ARG A 32 -3.17 23.32 26.34
C ARG A 32 -3.83 24.55 25.74
N LEU A 33 -5.15 24.52 25.71
CA LEU A 33 -6.00 25.49 25.02
C LEU A 33 -6.35 26.71 25.88
N GLY A 34 -6.64 27.81 25.19
CA GLY A 34 -7.33 28.97 25.74
C GLY A 34 -8.83 28.82 25.56
N VAL A 35 -9.61 29.18 26.58
CA VAL A 35 -11.07 29.01 26.59
C VAL A 35 -11.74 30.38 26.63
N ILE A 36 -12.78 30.60 25.81
CA ILE A 36 -13.50 31.88 25.71
C ILE A 36 -14.98 31.78 26.04
N SER A 37 -15.59 30.62 25.81
CA SER A 37 -16.98 30.33 26.14
C SER A 37 -17.06 29.05 26.96
N LEU A 38 -17.96 29.04 27.94
CA LEU A 38 -18.11 27.95 28.91
C LEU A 38 -19.59 27.68 29.14
N LEU A 39 -19.96 26.41 29.20
CA LEU A 39 -21.33 26.00 29.47
C LEU A 39 -21.35 24.70 30.26
N ASN A 40 -22.00 24.70 31.42
CA ASN A 40 -22.32 23.45 32.12
C ASN A 40 -23.67 22.95 31.64
N ASP A 41 -23.72 21.68 31.24
CA ASP A 41 -25.00 21.02 31.01
C ASP A 41 -25.56 20.39 32.29
N PRO A 42 -26.88 20.12 32.37
CA PRO A 42 -27.50 19.45 33.51
C PRO A 42 -26.96 18.04 33.79
N GLN A 43 -26.30 17.41 32.83
CA GLN A 43 -25.65 16.12 32.99
C GLN A 43 -24.29 16.25 33.70
N GLY A 44 -23.85 17.49 33.96
CA GLY A 44 -22.63 17.81 34.66
C GLY A 44 -21.38 17.70 33.80
N THR A 45 -21.54 17.81 32.47
CA THR A 45 -20.46 18.00 31.50
C THR A 45 -20.18 19.48 31.35
N LEU A 46 -18.90 19.86 31.37
CA LEU A 46 -18.46 21.21 31.02
C LEU A 46 -18.11 21.25 29.53
N TRP A 47 -18.85 22.04 28.77
CA TRP A 47 -18.55 22.38 27.38
C TRP A 47 -17.67 23.64 27.35
N MET A 48 -16.64 23.60 26.52
CA MET A 48 -15.61 24.63 26.42
C MET A 48 -15.40 25.00 24.96
N GLY A 49 -15.70 26.26 24.63
CA GLY A 49 -15.32 26.83 23.36
C GLY A 49 -13.90 27.38 23.45
N ALA A 50 -13.01 26.83 22.64
CA ALA A 50 -11.58 27.07 22.71
C ALA A 50 -11.06 27.80 21.47
N ASN A 51 -9.79 28.21 21.51
CA ASN A 51 -9.09 28.83 20.38
C ASN A 51 -8.90 27.92 19.17
N ASN A 52 -9.18 26.62 19.28
CA ASN A 52 -8.97 25.61 18.24
C ASN A 52 -10.12 24.59 18.14
N GLY A 53 -11.35 25.02 18.45
CA GLY A 53 -12.58 24.24 18.31
C GLY A 53 -13.31 23.99 19.63
N LEU A 54 -14.21 23.00 19.61
CA LEU A 54 -15.07 22.65 20.73
C LEU A 54 -14.50 21.49 21.55
N TYR A 55 -14.54 21.61 22.87
CA TYR A 55 -14.12 20.58 23.81
C TYR A 55 -15.20 20.33 24.86
N LYS A 56 -15.17 19.13 25.44
CA LYS A 56 -16.00 18.77 26.59
C LYS A 56 -15.18 18.08 27.67
N LEU A 57 -15.52 18.35 28.92
CA LEU A 57 -15.04 17.64 30.10
C LEU A 57 -16.23 16.91 30.74
N PRO A 58 -16.39 15.60 30.50
CA PRO A 58 -17.43 14.81 31.14
C PRO A 58 -17.26 14.80 32.66
N GLU A 59 -18.36 14.71 33.40
CA GLU A 59 -18.38 14.62 34.86
C GLU A 59 -17.57 15.73 35.59
N ALA A 60 -17.48 16.92 35.01
CA ALA A 60 -16.73 18.05 35.57
C ALA A 60 -17.13 18.40 37.01
N HIS A 61 -18.38 18.12 37.40
CA HIS A 61 -18.90 18.32 38.75
C HIS A 61 -18.33 17.36 39.81
N ARG A 62 -17.71 16.24 39.39
CA ARG A 62 -17.08 15.23 40.26
C ARG A 62 -15.55 15.29 40.26
N LEU A 63 -14.98 16.19 39.47
CA LEU A 63 -13.55 16.32 39.28
C LEU A 63 -12.84 16.69 40.61
N ASP A 64 -11.82 15.92 40.98
CA ASP A 64 -10.83 16.34 41.99
C ASP A 64 -9.83 17.30 41.35
N TYR A 65 -10.21 18.57 41.30
CA TYR A 65 -9.46 19.63 40.63
C TYR A 65 -8.11 19.95 41.28
N LEU A 66 -7.84 19.49 42.51
CA LEU A 66 -6.57 19.71 43.19
C LEU A 66 -5.50 18.71 42.75
N LYS A 67 -5.91 17.54 42.26
CA LYS A 67 -5.00 16.46 41.85
C LYS A 67 -4.98 16.23 40.35
N THR A 68 -5.97 16.76 39.64
CA THR A 68 -6.22 16.42 38.24
C THR A 68 -5.87 17.58 37.32
N ASP A 69 -5.05 17.29 36.31
CA ASP A 69 -4.88 18.16 35.15
C ASP A 69 -6.06 17.96 34.18
N ILE A 70 -6.92 18.97 34.05
CA ILE A 70 -8.12 18.88 33.22
C ILE A 70 -7.76 18.60 31.75
N PHE A 71 -6.62 19.09 31.26
CA PHE A 71 -6.25 18.97 29.85
C PHE A 71 -5.97 17.51 29.45
N LYS A 72 -5.79 16.62 30.43
CA LYS A 72 -5.68 15.17 30.21
C LYS A 72 -7.03 14.47 30.12
N GLN A 73 -8.12 15.13 30.53
CA GLN A 73 -9.46 14.55 30.59
C GLN A 73 -10.44 15.17 29.60
N ILE A 74 -10.12 16.33 29.05
CA ILE A 74 -10.93 16.95 28.01
C ILE A 74 -10.97 16.08 26.74
N GLN A 75 -12.09 16.15 26.04
CA GLN A 75 -12.31 15.46 24.78
C GLN A 75 -12.61 16.50 23.71
N LYS A 76 -11.83 16.49 22.63
CA LYS A 76 -12.12 17.34 21.46
C LYS A 76 -13.35 16.80 20.74
N VAL A 77 -14.27 17.69 20.41
CA VAL A 77 -15.43 17.37 19.58
C VAL A 77 -15.07 17.69 18.13
N LEU A 78 -15.10 16.66 17.27
CA LEU A 78 -14.87 16.85 15.84
C LEU A 78 -16.12 17.48 15.22
N LEU A 79 -15.98 18.72 14.77
CA LEU A 79 -17.04 19.45 14.07
C LEU A 79 -17.04 19.09 12.58
N PRO A 80 -18.21 19.09 11.91
CA PRO A 80 -18.31 18.87 10.46
C PRO A 80 -17.36 19.76 9.66
N GLY A 81 -16.74 19.20 8.62
CA GLY A 81 -15.78 19.93 7.77
C GLY A 81 -14.44 20.22 8.38
N GLY A 82 -14.15 19.69 9.56
CA GLY A 82 -12.89 19.97 10.23
C GLY A 82 -12.81 21.42 10.72
N ASP A 83 -13.95 22.03 11.07
CA ASP A 83 -13.96 23.35 11.70
C ASP A 83 -13.19 23.30 13.03
N THR A 84 -12.04 23.97 13.04
CA THR A 84 -11.21 24.17 14.22
C THR A 84 -11.10 25.64 14.59
N THR A 85 -12.00 26.48 14.09
CA THR A 85 -12.03 27.91 14.44
C THR A 85 -12.44 28.09 15.89
N ILE A 86 -12.26 29.33 16.38
CA ILE A 86 -12.63 29.68 17.75
C ILE A 86 -14.13 29.53 17.97
N ILE A 87 -14.50 28.91 19.09
CA ILE A 87 -15.91 28.78 19.49
C ILE A 87 -16.26 29.89 20.48
N THR A 88 -16.92 30.95 20.01
CA THR A 88 -17.18 32.16 20.79
C THR A 88 -18.50 32.11 21.56
N LEU A 89 -19.36 31.14 21.24
CA LEU A 89 -20.73 31.05 21.73
C LEU A 89 -21.06 29.61 22.10
N LEU A 90 -21.65 29.42 23.28
CA LEU A 90 -22.23 28.15 23.72
C LEU A 90 -23.62 28.37 24.30
N ALA A 91 -24.56 27.52 23.92
CA ALA A 91 -25.93 27.56 24.44
C ALA A 91 -26.45 26.16 24.74
N ASN A 92 -27.28 26.07 25.77
CA ASN A 92 -27.93 24.84 26.14
C ASN A 92 -29.43 24.93 25.90
N THR A 93 -29.96 24.03 25.08
CA THR A 93 -31.40 23.97 24.77
C THR A 93 -31.98 22.62 25.15
N GLY A 94 -33.29 22.42 25.02
CA GLY A 94 -33.90 21.11 25.29
C GLY A 94 -33.29 19.98 24.46
N ALA A 95 -33.12 20.19 23.16
CA ALA A 95 -32.68 19.16 22.21
C ALA A 95 -31.18 19.21 21.85
N TYR A 96 -30.56 20.40 21.93
CA TYR A 96 -29.21 20.64 21.41
C TYR A 96 -28.29 21.31 22.42
N ILE A 97 -27.00 20.99 22.33
CA ILE A 97 -25.93 21.92 22.69
C ILE A 97 -25.59 22.71 21.43
N VAL A 98 -25.59 24.03 21.52
CA VAL A 98 -25.31 24.92 20.40
C VAL A 98 -23.93 25.51 20.57
N ALA A 99 -23.11 25.46 19.53
CA ALA A 99 -21.76 26.02 19.50
C ALA A 99 -21.59 26.92 18.27
N GLY A 100 -21.32 28.20 18.48
CA GLY A 100 -21.03 29.16 17.41
C GLY A 100 -19.52 29.27 17.19
N SER A 101 -19.10 29.06 15.94
CA SER A 101 -17.74 29.20 15.44
C SER A 101 -17.63 30.44 14.53
N GLN A 102 -16.42 30.73 14.03
CA GLN A 102 -16.28 31.79 13.02
C GLN A 102 -16.96 31.44 11.69
N LEU A 103 -17.15 30.16 11.39
CA LEU A 103 -17.67 29.70 10.10
C LEU A 103 -19.15 29.31 10.15
N ALA A 104 -19.64 28.89 11.31
CA ALA A 104 -20.97 28.32 11.41
C ALA A 104 -21.55 28.32 12.84
N VAL A 105 -22.83 27.96 12.93
CA VAL A 105 -23.47 27.51 14.17
C VAL A 105 -23.70 26.01 14.09
N HIS A 106 -23.16 25.30 15.06
CA HIS A 106 -23.28 23.85 15.20
C HIS A 106 -24.31 23.47 16.27
N PHE A 107 -25.19 22.54 15.95
CA PHE A 107 -26.23 22.00 16.82
C PHE A 107 -25.92 20.53 17.11
N ILE A 108 -25.35 20.27 18.28
CA ILE A 108 -25.02 18.92 18.75
C ILE A 108 -26.27 18.31 19.37
N GLU A 109 -26.81 17.27 18.76
CA GLU A 109 -28.03 16.58 19.22
C GLU A 109 -27.77 15.77 20.49
N LYS A 110 -28.53 16.04 21.56
CA LYS A 110 -28.32 15.40 22.87
C LYS A 110 -28.78 13.96 22.96
N GLN A 111 -29.89 13.63 22.28
CA GLN A 111 -30.53 12.32 22.39
C GLN A 111 -29.93 11.29 21.43
N TYR A 112 -29.00 11.70 20.56
CA TYR A 112 -28.35 10.80 19.62
C TYR A 112 -27.23 10.00 20.31
N SER A 113 -27.38 8.67 20.33
CA SER A 113 -26.47 7.74 20.99
C SER A 113 -25.58 6.94 20.03
N GLY A 114 -25.31 7.48 18.84
CA GLY A 114 -24.41 6.86 17.87
C GLY A 114 -22.92 6.97 18.25
N PRO A 115 -22.04 6.30 17.48
CA PRO A 115 -20.60 6.26 17.75
C PRO A 115 -19.91 7.63 17.60
N ARG A 116 -20.50 8.54 16.81
CA ARG A 116 -20.10 9.94 16.68
C ARG A 116 -21.29 10.83 17.05
N PRO A 117 -21.09 12.00 17.68
CA PRO A 117 -22.20 12.92 17.93
C PRO A 117 -22.79 13.38 16.60
N ARG A 118 -24.13 13.44 16.51
CA ARG A 118 -24.80 14.07 15.38
C ARG A 118 -24.76 15.57 15.55
N ILE A 119 -24.21 16.26 14.55
CA ILE A 119 -23.96 17.69 14.59
C ILE A 119 -24.53 18.30 13.32
N PHE A 120 -25.60 19.07 13.45
CA PHE A 120 -26.15 19.84 12.35
C PHE A 120 -25.42 21.19 12.26
N THR A 121 -25.17 21.69 11.06
CA THR A 121 -24.38 22.90 10.84
C THR A 121 -25.16 23.88 9.98
N MET A 122 -25.23 25.13 10.43
CA MET A 122 -25.71 26.26 9.64
C MET A 122 -24.55 27.24 9.44
N ARG A 123 -24.06 27.37 8.20
CA ARG A 123 -22.92 28.22 7.87
C ARG A 123 -23.35 29.68 7.69
N TYR A 124 -22.49 30.58 8.16
CA TYR A 124 -22.59 32.00 7.85
C TYR A 124 -22.47 32.24 6.34
N GLU A 125 -23.10 33.31 5.86
CA GLU A 125 -23.16 33.71 4.44
C GLU A 125 -23.80 32.69 3.48
N ARG A 126 -24.33 31.58 4.01
CA ARG A 126 -25.00 30.53 3.22
C ARG A 126 -26.35 30.14 3.78
N ASP A 127 -26.37 29.66 5.03
CA ASP A 127 -27.58 29.15 5.67
C ASP A 127 -28.20 30.19 6.62
N ILE A 128 -27.35 31.04 7.21
CA ILE A 128 -27.73 32.13 8.11
C ILE A 128 -26.98 33.40 7.74
N ASP A 129 -27.64 34.54 7.93
CA ASP A 129 -27.06 35.86 7.70
C ASP A 129 -25.98 36.20 8.75
N GLY A 130 -25.08 37.10 8.35
CA GLY A 130 -23.91 37.53 9.13
C GLY A 130 -22.64 36.76 8.77
N VAL A 131 -21.50 37.24 9.29
CA VAL A 131 -20.16 36.76 8.88
C VAL A 131 -19.55 35.77 9.88
N SER A 132 -19.79 35.95 11.17
CA SER A 132 -19.23 35.09 12.23
C SER A 132 -20.04 35.19 13.53
N SER A 133 -19.89 34.22 14.44
CA SER A 133 -20.55 34.28 15.76
C SER A 133 -19.94 35.33 16.68
N GLU A 134 -20.80 36.15 17.29
CA GLU A 134 -20.39 37.09 18.32
C GLU A 134 -20.24 36.43 19.69
N GLN A 135 -19.30 36.94 20.50
CA GLN A 135 -18.97 36.32 21.78
C GLN A 135 -20.17 36.33 22.74
N ASN A 136 -20.58 35.14 23.19
CA ASN A 136 -21.73 34.92 24.08
C ASN A 136 -23.05 35.53 23.58
N ALA A 137 -23.16 35.86 22.30
CA ALA A 137 -24.35 36.47 21.73
C ALA A 137 -25.42 35.42 21.39
N VAL A 138 -25.95 34.74 22.41
CA VAL A 138 -27.01 33.75 22.26
C VAL A 138 -28.09 33.91 23.31
N LEU A 139 -29.34 33.82 22.90
CA LEU A 139 -30.49 33.90 23.79
C LEU A 139 -31.57 32.92 23.36
N LEU A 140 -31.97 32.04 24.27
CA LEU A 140 -33.19 31.25 24.12
C LEU A 140 -34.35 32.05 24.73
N ASP A 141 -35.32 32.46 23.90
CA ASP A 141 -36.47 33.22 24.39
C ASP A 141 -37.56 32.32 24.98
N SER A 142 -38.54 32.94 25.64
CA SER A 142 -39.65 32.24 26.31
C SER A 142 -40.61 31.55 25.33
N LYS A 143 -40.60 31.90 24.05
CA LYS A 143 -41.40 31.26 23.00
C LYS A 143 -40.71 30.01 22.43
N GLY A 144 -39.41 29.87 22.70
CA GLY A 144 -38.56 28.76 22.27
C GLY A 144 -37.75 29.07 21.00
N TYR A 145 -37.65 30.34 20.61
CA TYR A 145 -36.74 30.75 19.54
C TYR A 145 -35.33 30.94 20.09
N LEU A 146 -34.35 30.50 19.30
CA LEU A 146 -32.94 30.75 19.57
C LEU A 146 -32.50 31.96 18.76
N TRP A 147 -32.10 33.01 19.46
CA TRP A 147 -31.48 34.19 18.88
C TRP A 147 -29.97 34.03 18.92
N ILE A 148 -29.33 34.27 17.78
CA ILE A 148 -27.89 34.16 17.58
C ILE A 148 -27.43 35.51 17.05
N GLY A 149 -26.60 36.21 17.81
CA GLY A 149 -25.90 37.39 17.34
C GLY A 149 -24.77 36.97 16.42
N ALA A 150 -24.74 37.59 15.24
CA ALA A 150 -23.67 37.44 14.28
C ALA A 150 -23.06 38.82 14.03
N GLN A 151 -21.82 38.84 13.57
CA GLN A 151 -21.27 40.06 13.01
C GLN A 151 -22.21 40.53 11.89
N GLU A 152 -22.72 41.75 12.01
CA GLU A 152 -23.74 42.38 11.13
C GLU A 152 -25.21 41.99 11.36
N GLY A 153 -25.58 41.49 12.55
CA GLY A 153 -26.99 41.43 12.94
C GLY A 153 -27.33 40.35 13.96
N ALA A 154 -28.57 39.87 13.90
CA ALA A 154 -29.02 38.75 14.70
C ALA A 154 -29.95 37.85 13.90
N THR A 155 -29.71 36.55 13.98
CA THR A 155 -30.51 35.52 13.33
C THR A 155 -31.38 34.83 14.38
N ARG A 156 -32.67 34.71 14.08
CA ARG A 156 -33.64 33.97 14.91
C ARG A 156 -33.93 32.61 14.29
N VAL A 157 -33.73 31.56 15.06
CA VAL A 157 -33.96 30.17 14.65
C VAL A 157 -35.14 29.59 15.45
N ASP A 158 -36.12 29.03 14.74
CA ASP A 158 -37.20 28.26 15.35
C ASP A 158 -36.79 26.80 15.54
N LEU A 159 -36.28 26.48 16.72
CA LEU A 159 -35.82 25.13 17.05
C LEU A 159 -36.91 24.06 17.03
N LYS A 160 -38.20 24.43 17.15
CA LYS A 160 -39.31 23.46 17.13
C LYS A 160 -39.63 23.02 15.71
N ASN A 161 -39.50 23.93 14.75
CA ASN A 161 -39.81 23.69 13.34
C ASN A 161 -38.57 23.41 12.49
N LEU A 162 -37.36 23.59 13.02
CA LEU A 162 -36.11 23.28 12.35
C LEU A 162 -36.03 21.78 12.06
N ARG A 163 -35.95 21.43 10.77
CA ARG A 163 -35.79 20.06 10.31
C ARG A 163 -34.55 19.95 9.44
N PHE A 164 -33.63 19.10 9.87
CA PHE A 164 -32.45 18.77 9.09
C PHE A 164 -32.67 17.46 8.32
N ASP A 165 -32.08 17.37 7.13
CA ASP A 165 -32.19 16.17 6.30
C ASP A 165 -31.25 15.05 6.79
N THR A 166 -31.83 14.05 7.44
CA THR A 166 -31.11 12.86 7.93
C THR A 166 -31.19 11.66 6.98
N SER A 167 -31.60 11.87 5.73
CA SER A 167 -31.72 10.79 4.75
C SER A 167 -30.37 10.11 4.50
N ALA A 168 -30.41 8.79 4.34
CA ALA A 168 -29.22 8.01 3.97
C ALA A 168 -28.72 8.39 2.57
N THR A 169 -27.41 8.34 2.38
CA THR A 169 -26.74 8.66 1.12
C THR A 169 -26.38 7.37 0.42
N THR A 170 -26.82 7.18 -0.82
CA THR A 170 -26.39 6.04 -1.62
C THR A 170 -25.20 6.45 -2.49
N LEU A 171 -24.05 5.82 -2.27
CA LEU A 171 -22.82 6.08 -3.01
C LEU A 171 -22.70 5.15 -4.22
N ARG A 172 -22.39 5.72 -5.39
CA ARG A 172 -22.13 4.98 -6.63
C ARG A 172 -20.93 5.56 -7.35
N LEU A 173 -20.06 4.70 -7.87
CA LEU A 173 -19.01 5.13 -8.79
C LEU A 173 -19.64 5.50 -10.13
N THR A 174 -19.29 6.67 -10.66
CA THR A 174 -19.74 7.13 -11.97
C THR A 174 -18.69 6.89 -13.05
N ALA A 175 -17.42 6.91 -12.67
CA ALA A 175 -16.32 6.64 -13.58
C ALA A 175 -15.15 6.00 -12.82
N PHE A 176 -14.48 5.07 -13.48
CA PHE A 176 -13.21 4.52 -13.04
C PHE A 176 -12.31 4.41 -14.28
N GLN A 177 -11.12 5.01 -14.23
CA GLN A 177 -10.18 5.06 -15.34
C GLN A 177 -8.83 4.50 -14.92
N ALA A 178 -8.16 3.84 -15.87
CA ALA A 178 -6.79 3.36 -15.73
C ALA A 178 -5.95 3.98 -16.85
N GLY A 179 -5.23 5.06 -16.53
CA GLY A 179 -4.63 5.95 -17.52
C GLY A 179 -5.69 6.59 -18.41
N ASP A 180 -5.67 6.26 -19.70
CA ASP A 180 -6.61 6.73 -20.73
C ASP A 180 -7.82 5.81 -20.94
N ALA A 181 -7.85 4.63 -20.31
CA ALA A 181 -8.88 3.63 -20.52
C ALA A 181 -9.99 3.73 -19.45
N LEU A 182 -11.24 3.86 -19.88
CA LEU A 182 -12.40 3.73 -19.00
C LEU A 182 -12.63 2.25 -18.67
N VAL A 183 -12.75 1.94 -17.39
CA VAL A 183 -12.98 0.58 -16.89
C VAL A 183 -14.46 0.44 -16.53
N PRO A 184 -15.15 -0.62 -16.99
CA PRO A 184 -16.56 -0.82 -16.64
C PRO A 184 -16.72 -1.08 -15.15
N ILE A 185 -17.77 -0.51 -14.56
CA ILE A 185 -18.13 -0.68 -13.15
C ILE A 185 -19.42 -1.51 -13.10
N ASN A 186 -19.42 -2.57 -12.30
CA ASN A 186 -20.64 -3.28 -11.93
C ASN A 186 -21.09 -2.81 -10.54
N ASP A 187 -22.08 -1.92 -10.52
CA ASP A 187 -22.63 -1.36 -9.28
C ASP A 187 -23.44 -2.37 -8.46
N GLU A 188 -24.03 -3.41 -9.09
CA GLU A 188 -24.82 -4.43 -8.39
C GLU A 188 -23.91 -5.30 -7.52
N ASN A 189 -22.78 -5.74 -8.06
CA ASN A 189 -21.82 -6.60 -7.36
C ASN A 189 -20.70 -5.81 -6.66
N ARG A 190 -20.67 -4.47 -6.81
CA ARG A 190 -19.59 -3.59 -6.35
C ARG A 190 -18.21 -4.06 -6.83
N GLU A 191 -18.12 -4.36 -8.11
CA GLU A 191 -16.89 -4.81 -8.75
C GLU A 191 -16.48 -3.82 -9.83
N ILE A 192 -15.19 -3.48 -9.88
CA ILE A 192 -14.61 -2.76 -11.03
C ILE A 192 -14.01 -3.81 -11.96
N GLY A 193 -14.23 -3.63 -13.25
CA GLY A 193 -13.78 -4.53 -14.29
C GLY A 193 -12.27 -4.68 -14.37
N ARG A 194 -11.83 -5.46 -15.37
CA ARG A 194 -10.42 -5.78 -15.55
C ARG A 194 -9.61 -4.52 -15.90
N ILE A 195 -8.65 -4.19 -15.05
CA ILE A 195 -7.68 -3.12 -15.31
C ILE A 195 -6.76 -3.53 -16.48
N PRO A 196 -6.53 -2.66 -17.48
CA PRO A 196 -5.59 -2.92 -18.57
C PRO A 196 -4.16 -3.16 -18.08
N GLN A 197 -3.39 -3.95 -18.84
CA GLN A 197 -1.98 -4.20 -18.51
C GLN A 197 -1.17 -2.90 -18.59
N ARG A 198 -0.16 -2.76 -17.73
CA ARG A 198 0.75 -1.60 -17.63
C ARG A 198 0.11 -0.23 -17.31
N LYS A 199 -1.22 -0.13 -17.24
CA LYS A 199 -1.91 1.10 -16.81
C LYS A 199 -2.03 1.08 -15.28
N ARG A 200 -1.19 1.86 -14.61
CA ARG A 200 -1.03 1.87 -13.13
C ARG A 200 -1.54 3.15 -12.47
N ASN A 201 -1.69 4.23 -13.23
CA ASN A 201 -2.44 5.39 -12.79
C ASN A 201 -3.93 5.02 -12.78
N LEU A 202 -4.57 5.19 -11.63
CA LEU A 202 -5.99 4.96 -11.45
C LEU A 202 -6.67 6.26 -11.02
N SER A 203 -7.76 6.62 -11.67
CA SER A 203 -8.63 7.71 -11.24
C SER A 203 -10.07 7.23 -11.13
N PHE A 204 -10.83 7.82 -10.23
CA PHE A 204 -12.24 7.48 -10.08
C PHE A 204 -13.04 8.70 -9.65
N THR A 205 -14.31 8.68 -10.04
CA THR A 205 -15.30 9.66 -9.65
C THR A 205 -16.52 8.93 -9.12
N PHE A 206 -17.11 9.45 -8.04
CA PHE A 206 -18.34 8.92 -7.46
C PHE A 206 -19.38 10.01 -7.31
N THR A 207 -20.64 9.61 -7.24
CA THR A 207 -21.75 10.52 -6.97
C THR A 207 -22.56 10.03 -5.77
N PRO A 208 -22.78 10.90 -4.76
CA PRO A 208 -23.78 10.64 -3.73
C PRO A 208 -25.18 10.87 -4.33
N SER A 209 -26.00 9.84 -4.35
CA SER A 209 -27.44 9.92 -4.67
C SER A 209 -28.26 10.17 -3.39
N GLY A 210 -29.31 10.98 -3.53
CA GLY A 210 -30.08 11.60 -2.44
C GLY A 210 -30.67 12.94 -2.88
N ASN A 211 -31.34 13.68 -1.98
CA ASN A 211 -31.92 15.00 -2.28
C ASN A 211 -30.83 15.99 -2.73
N THR A 212 -30.85 16.41 -4.00
CA THR A 212 -29.85 17.29 -4.62
C THR A 212 -29.78 18.69 -4.02
N PHE A 213 -30.86 19.17 -3.39
CA PHE A 213 -30.91 20.50 -2.77
C PHE A 213 -30.29 20.54 -1.36
N LEU A 214 -29.96 19.38 -0.76
CA LEU A 214 -29.54 19.28 0.65
C LEU A 214 -28.23 18.47 0.82
N LYS A 215 -27.32 18.55 -0.17
CA LYS A 215 -26.05 17.77 -0.20
C LYS A 215 -24.82 18.51 0.31
N ASP A 216 -24.94 19.79 0.67
CA ASP A 216 -23.76 20.64 0.92
C ASP A 216 -23.09 20.44 2.29
N ASP A 217 -23.49 19.39 3.02
CA ASP A 217 -22.90 18.93 4.28
C ASP A 217 -22.49 17.44 4.22
N LEU A 218 -22.02 17.00 3.05
CA LEU A 218 -21.44 15.67 2.87
C LEU A 218 -19.92 15.74 2.85
N TYR A 219 -19.30 14.92 3.69
CA TYR A 219 -17.86 14.71 3.76
C TYR A 219 -17.53 13.24 3.53
N PHE A 220 -16.39 12.95 2.93
CA PHE A 220 -16.01 11.59 2.55
C PHE A 220 -14.68 11.20 3.17
N ASP A 221 -14.64 10.00 3.74
CA ASP A 221 -13.40 9.28 3.97
C ASP A 221 -13.24 8.25 2.85
N ILE A 222 -12.07 8.22 2.26
CA ILE A 222 -11.73 7.37 1.12
C ILE A 222 -10.46 6.61 1.46
N ALA A 223 -10.49 5.30 1.29
CA ALA A 223 -9.32 4.45 1.49
C ALA A 223 -9.21 3.39 0.40
N LEU A 224 -8.01 3.23 -0.15
CA LEU A 224 -7.67 2.07 -0.98
C LEU A 224 -6.83 1.11 -0.14
N VAL A 225 -7.36 -0.09 0.09
CA VAL A 225 -6.74 -1.09 0.97
C VAL A 225 -6.44 -2.34 0.16
N ASN A 226 -5.23 -2.88 0.31
CA ASN A 226 -4.86 -4.15 -0.32
C ASN A 226 -5.42 -5.35 0.49
N ARG A 227 -5.30 -6.56 -0.05
CA ARG A 227 -5.75 -7.79 0.64
C ARG A 227 -5.01 -8.08 1.96
N GLN A 228 -3.83 -7.52 2.17
CA GLN A 228 -3.02 -7.69 3.39
C GLN A 228 -3.43 -6.70 4.50
N GLY A 229 -4.27 -5.71 4.19
CA GLY A 229 -4.71 -4.67 5.12
C GLY A 229 -3.92 -3.36 5.01
N ASP A 230 -2.94 -3.26 4.11
CA ASP A 230 -2.18 -2.02 3.93
C ASP A 230 -3.00 -0.98 3.16
N THR A 231 -2.97 0.25 3.66
CA THR A 231 -3.64 1.39 3.04
C THR A 231 -2.68 2.08 2.08
N LEU A 232 -2.96 2.02 0.78
CA LEU A 232 -2.13 2.65 -0.26
C LEU A 232 -2.52 4.10 -0.52
N TYR A 233 -3.80 4.43 -0.34
CA TYR A 233 -4.33 5.76 -0.54
C TYR A 233 -5.34 6.05 0.55
N GLN A 234 -5.25 7.26 1.11
CA GLN A 234 -6.24 7.74 2.07
C GLN A 234 -6.50 9.23 1.89
N ARG A 235 -7.78 9.60 1.95
CA ARG A 235 -8.25 10.97 2.16
C ARG A 235 -9.31 10.92 3.25
N ARG A 236 -9.28 11.91 4.15
CA ARG A 236 -10.25 12.01 5.25
C ARG A 236 -10.95 13.35 5.20
N GLY A 237 -12.25 13.35 5.45
CA GLY A 237 -13.07 14.56 5.51
C GLY A 237 -13.06 15.41 4.23
N THR A 238 -12.80 14.81 3.05
CA THR A 238 -12.78 15.55 1.79
C THR A 238 -14.20 15.78 1.27
N VAL A 239 -14.40 16.88 0.53
CA VAL A 239 -15.62 17.14 -0.26
C VAL A 239 -15.46 16.75 -1.72
N ASP A 240 -14.22 16.43 -2.13
CA ASP A 240 -13.88 16.09 -3.50
C ASP A 240 -14.47 14.72 -3.86
N LYS A 241 -15.09 14.67 -5.04
CA LYS A 241 -15.73 13.46 -5.57
C LYS A 241 -14.88 12.72 -6.58
N SER A 242 -13.78 13.35 -7.01
CA SER A 242 -12.85 12.82 -7.99
C SER A 242 -11.47 12.71 -7.38
N HIS A 243 -10.84 11.55 -7.53
CA HIS A 243 -9.55 11.25 -6.94
C HIS A 243 -8.68 10.53 -7.96
N GLU A 244 -7.39 10.84 -7.93
CA GLU A 244 -6.38 10.26 -8.81
C GLU A 244 -5.23 9.69 -7.98
N MET A 245 -4.69 8.58 -8.47
CA MET A 245 -3.56 7.86 -7.89
C MET A 245 -2.55 7.59 -9.00
N ASP A 246 -1.37 8.18 -8.90
CA ASP A 246 -0.34 8.10 -9.94
C ASP A 246 0.12 6.66 -10.21
N TYR A 247 0.14 5.83 -9.16
CA TYR A 247 0.64 4.47 -9.25
C TYR A 247 -0.01 3.55 -8.21
N VAL A 248 -0.60 2.45 -8.68
CA VAL A 248 -1.09 1.35 -7.85
C VAL A 248 -0.40 0.04 -8.27
N PRO A 249 0.33 -0.65 -7.35
CA PRO A 249 0.97 -1.94 -7.61
C PRO A 249 -0.01 -3.02 -8.10
N TYR A 250 0.53 -4.12 -8.61
CA TYR A 250 -0.30 -5.30 -8.90
C TYR A 250 -0.84 -5.89 -7.59
N GLY A 251 -2.08 -6.39 -7.62
CA GLY A 251 -2.70 -6.91 -6.42
C GLY A 251 -4.22 -6.90 -6.46
N HIS A 252 -4.82 -7.33 -5.36
CA HIS A 252 -6.25 -7.23 -5.10
C HIS A 252 -6.51 -6.10 -4.12
N TYR A 253 -7.48 -5.25 -4.46
CA TYR A 253 -7.77 -4.04 -3.71
C TYR A 253 -9.26 -3.89 -3.45
N THR A 254 -9.57 -3.24 -2.32
CA THR A 254 -10.89 -2.74 -1.99
C THR A 254 -10.82 -1.22 -1.83
N LEU A 255 -11.62 -0.51 -2.62
CA LEU A 255 -11.84 0.93 -2.51
C LEU A 255 -13.02 1.17 -1.57
N TYR A 256 -12.74 1.70 -0.38
CA TYR A 256 -13.74 2.11 0.59
C TYR A 256 -14.05 3.60 0.44
N ILE A 257 -15.34 3.93 0.40
CA ILE A 257 -15.86 5.29 0.39
C ILE A 257 -16.93 5.36 1.50
N THR A 258 -16.68 6.15 2.53
CA THR A 258 -17.62 6.38 3.63
C THR A 258 -18.08 7.83 3.58
N ALA A 259 -19.38 8.04 3.44
CA ALA A 259 -20.00 9.36 3.45
C ALA A 259 -20.52 9.71 4.84
N TYR A 260 -20.13 10.87 5.33
CA TYR A 260 -20.60 11.46 6.57
C TYR A 260 -21.52 12.63 6.26
N LYS A 261 -22.69 12.63 6.90
CA LYS A 261 -23.63 13.75 6.91
C LYS A 261 -23.88 14.13 8.36
N HIS A 262 -23.81 15.41 8.71
CA HIS A 262 -24.00 15.86 10.10
C HIS A 262 -23.10 15.12 11.11
N ASN A 263 -21.84 14.85 10.72
CA ASN A 263 -20.83 14.09 11.49
C ASN A 263 -21.16 12.61 11.76
N VAL A 264 -22.22 12.05 11.16
CA VAL A 264 -22.58 10.64 11.28
C VAL A 264 -22.47 9.93 9.94
N VAL A 265 -22.16 8.63 9.95
CA VAL A 265 -22.13 7.82 8.72
C VAL A 265 -23.53 7.82 8.11
N SER A 266 -23.60 8.26 6.85
CA SER A 266 -24.83 8.35 6.06
C SER A 266 -24.88 7.33 4.93
N GLY A 267 -23.73 6.80 4.52
CA GLY A 267 -23.61 5.83 3.44
C GLY A 267 -22.21 5.29 3.31
N GLU A 268 -22.10 4.05 2.84
CA GLU A 268 -20.82 3.36 2.62
C GLU A 268 -20.86 2.63 1.28
N ALA A 269 -19.73 2.58 0.60
CA ALA A 269 -19.53 1.76 -0.58
C ALA A 269 -18.11 1.17 -0.56
N ALA A 270 -18.02 -0.10 -0.93
CA ALA A 270 -16.76 -0.83 -1.02
C ALA A 270 -16.69 -1.51 -2.39
N TYR A 271 -15.75 -1.11 -3.24
CA TYR A 271 -15.58 -1.66 -4.59
C TYR A 271 -14.33 -2.52 -4.69
N HIS A 272 -14.46 -3.70 -5.28
CA HIS A 272 -13.38 -4.68 -5.38
C HIS A 272 -12.81 -4.72 -6.78
N PHE A 273 -11.48 -4.81 -6.89
CA PHE A 273 -10.80 -4.93 -8.17
C PHE A 273 -9.43 -5.57 -8.09
N LYS A 274 -8.91 -5.96 -9.25
CA LYS A 274 -7.59 -6.57 -9.39
C LYS A 274 -6.75 -5.78 -10.40
N VAL A 275 -5.59 -5.33 -9.96
CA VAL A 275 -4.55 -4.80 -10.84
C VAL A 275 -3.68 -5.98 -11.30
N PRO A 276 -3.59 -6.27 -12.61
CA PRO A 276 -2.87 -7.43 -13.11
C PRO A 276 -1.36 -7.28 -12.94
N GLN A 277 -0.70 -8.37 -12.62
CA GLN A 277 0.76 -8.48 -12.59
C GLN A 277 1.30 -8.52 -14.02
N ASN A 278 2.33 -7.72 -14.31
CA ASN A 278 3.07 -7.78 -15.55
C ASN A 278 4.09 -8.93 -15.52
N LEU A 279 4.58 -9.37 -16.68
CA LEU A 279 5.53 -10.48 -16.76
C LEU A 279 6.86 -10.17 -16.05
N ASP A 280 7.39 -8.96 -16.23
CA ASP A 280 8.61 -8.46 -15.60
C ASP A 280 8.52 -8.32 -14.07
N GLU A 281 7.30 -8.23 -13.54
CA GLU A 281 7.03 -8.25 -12.09
C GLU A 281 6.97 -9.68 -11.52
N SER A 282 6.98 -10.71 -12.39
CA SER A 282 6.96 -12.11 -11.97
C SER A 282 8.39 -12.66 -11.81
N PRO A 283 8.78 -13.17 -10.62
CA PRO A 283 10.09 -13.80 -10.44
C PRO A 283 10.35 -14.96 -11.42
N TRP A 284 9.28 -15.66 -11.82
CA TRP A 284 9.33 -16.76 -12.78
C TRP A 284 9.73 -16.33 -14.19
N PHE A 285 9.41 -15.09 -14.58
CA PHE A 285 9.83 -14.55 -15.86
C PHE A 285 11.35 -14.38 -15.90
N TRP A 286 11.94 -13.83 -14.84
CA TRP A 286 13.40 -13.69 -14.72
C TRP A 286 14.10 -15.04 -14.58
N LEU A 287 13.52 -15.99 -13.85
CA LEU A 287 14.04 -17.35 -13.75
C LEU A 287 14.03 -18.06 -15.11
N GLY A 288 12.91 -18.01 -15.83
CA GLY A 288 12.80 -18.56 -17.19
C GLY A 288 13.76 -17.89 -18.17
N GLY A 289 13.89 -16.56 -18.10
CA GLY A 289 14.86 -15.79 -18.89
C GLY A 289 16.30 -16.20 -18.61
N THR A 290 16.64 -16.43 -17.33
CA THR A 290 17.98 -16.87 -16.91
C THR A 290 18.28 -18.29 -17.37
N VAL A 291 17.32 -19.21 -17.22
CA VAL A 291 17.43 -20.59 -17.73
C VAL A 291 17.63 -20.59 -19.25
N LEU A 292 16.87 -19.77 -19.98
CA LEU A 292 17.00 -19.66 -21.43
C LEU A 292 18.36 -19.08 -21.83
N LEU A 293 18.83 -18.05 -21.13
CA LEU A 293 20.13 -17.42 -21.36
C LEU A 293 21.30 -18.39 -21.08
N LEU A 294 21.19 -19.25 -20.06
CA LEU A 294 22.20 -20.27 -19.74
C LEU A 294 22.09 -21.52 -20.64
N SER A 295 20.91 -21.79 -21.20
CA SER A 295 20.68 -22.98 -22.05
C SER A 295 21.47 -22.92 -23.36
N VAL A 296 21.61 -21.74 -23.97
CA VAL A 296 22.31 -21.59 -25.26
C VAL A 296 23.81 -21.87 -25.13
N PRO A 297 24.57 -21.27 -24.19
CA PRO A 297 25.96 -21.65 -23.92
C PRO A 297 26.11 -23.10 -23.49
N PHE A 298 25.17 -23.63 -22.69
CA PHE A 298 25.22 -25.02 -22.23
C PHE A 298 25.04 -26.01 -23.38
N LEU A 299 24.10 -25.76 -24.30
CA LEU A 299 23.90 -26.57 -25.50
C LEU A 299 25.11 -26.47 -26.43
N GLY A 300 25.66 -25.27 -26.63
CA GLY A 300 26.89 -25.07 -27.39
C GLY A 300 28.10 -25.78 -26.78
N TYR A 301 28.25 -25.74 -25.46
CA TYR A 301 29.26 -26.49 -24.72
C TYR A 301 29.06 -28.01 -24.88
N ARG A 302 27.82 -28.49 -24.74
CA ARG A 302 27.48 -29.92 -24.90
C ARG A 302 27.75 -30.40 -26.32
N GLN A 303 27.47 -29.58 -27.33
CA GLN A 303 27.77 -29.88 -28.73
C GLN A 303 29.28 -29.95 -28.97
N ARG A 304 30.05 -28.95 -28.50
CA ARG A 304 31.52 -28.96 -28.57
C ARG A 304 32.13 -30.15 -27.84
N GLN A 305 31.56 -30.54 -26.69
CA GLN A 305 32.00 -31.73 -25.97
C GLN A 305 31.74 -33.01 -26.77
N ARG A 306 30.56 -33.15 -27.39
CA ARG A 306 30.26 -34.27 -28.29
C ARG A 306 31.23 -34.34 -29.47
N GLU A 307 31.53 -33.22 -30.11
CA GLU A 307 32.50 -33.13 -31.20
C GLU A 307 33.91 -33.55 -30.75
N ARG A 308 34.35 -33.08 -29.57
CA ARG A 308 35.65 -33.48 -28.98
C ARG A 308 35.70 -34.97 -28.70
N THR A 309 34.66 -35.54 -28.10
CA THR A 309 34.62 -36.99 -27.81
C THR A 309 34.63 -37.80 -29.10
N LEU A 310 33.88 -37.40 -30.12
CA LEU A 310 33.86 -38.07 -31.42
C LEU A 310 35.24 -38.02 -32.10
N LEU A 311 35.89 -36.86 -32.07
CA LEU A 311 37.24 -36.68 -32.63
C LEU A 311 38.29 -37.51 -31.88
N LEU A 312 38.18 -37.63 -30.56
CA LEU A 312 39.04 -38.53 -29.77
C LEU A 312 38.82 -40.00 -30.14
N GLN A 313 37.58 -40.44 -30.37
CA GLN A 313 37.27 -41.80 -30.82
C GLN A 313 37.86 -42.09 -32.21
N GLN A 314 37.76 -41.14 -33.15
CA GLN A 314 38.38 -41.26 -34.48
C GLN A 314 39.91 -41.38 -34.38
N ARG A 315 40.56 -40.58 -33.52
CA ARG A 315 42.00 -40.67 -33.28
C ARG A 315 42.40 -42.02 -32.68
N ALA A 316 41.67 -42.49 -31.67
CA ALA A 316 41.94 -43.80 -31.07
C ALA A 316 41.74 -44.95 -32.07
N ALA A 317 40.72 -44.88 -32.93
CA ALA A 317 40.49 -45.85 -33.99
C ALA A 317 41.61 -45.82 -35.05
N ALA A 318 42.06 -44.63 -35.45
CA ALA A 318 43.18 -44.46 -36.37
C ALA A 318 44.49 -44.98 -35.79
N GLU A 319 44.78 -44.72 -34.50
CA GLU A 319 45.94 -45.29 -33.81
C GLU A 319 45.87 -46.82 -33.73
N LYS A 320 44.68 -47.39 -33.45
CA LYS A 320 44.49 -48.84 -33.44
C LYS A 320 44.74 -49.45 -34.82
N SER A 321 44.17 -48.87 -35.88
CA SER A 321 44.40 -49.31 -37.26
C SER A 321 45.88 -49.20 -37.66
N LYS A 322 46.57 -48.15 -37.23
CA LYS A 322 48.02 -48.00 -37.44
C LYS A 322 48.82 -49.09 -36.73
N ARG A 323 48.48 -49.42 -35.48
CA ARG A 323 49.11 -50.53 -34.74
C ARG A 323 48.85 -51.89 -35.40
N GLU A 324 47.66 -52.12 -35.93
CA GLU A 324 47.34 -53.32 -36.70
C GLU A 324 48.17 -53.39 -37.99
N GLN A 325 48.33 -52.28 -38.71
CA GLN A 325 49.20 -52.20 -39.88
C GLN A 325 50.67 -52.44 -39.53
N ASP A 326 51.18 -51.84 -38.45
CA ASP A 326 52.57 -52.05 -38.00
C ASP A 326 52.79 -53.51 -37.56
N GLY A 327 51.81 -54.13 -36.89
CA GLY A 327 51.83 -55.55 -36.54
C GLY A 327 51.87 -56.47 -37.77
N LEU A 328 51.02 -56.20 -38.76
CA LEU A 328 51.03 -56.93 -40.05
C LEU A 328 52.34 -56.70 -40.81
N ARG A 329 52.92 -55.49 -40.75
CA ARG A 329 54.20 -55.17 -41.39
C ARG A 329 55.36 -55.90 -40.73
N LEU A 330 55.35 -56.03 -39.39
CA LEU A 330 56.31 -56.85 -38.65
C LEU A 330 56.16 -58.34 -38.99
N GLN A 331 54.92 -58.83 -39.12
CA GLN A 331 54.65 -60.22 -39.51
C GLN A 331 55.11 -60.52 -40.95
N ALA A 332 54.93 -59.57 -41.88
CA ALA A 332 55.43 -59.68 -43.25
C ALA A 332 56.96 -59.61 -43.33
N LEU A 333 57.61 -58.76 -42.52
CA LEU A 333 59.07 -58.72 -42.38
C LEU A 333 59.63 -60.03 -41.82
N SER A 334 58.99 -60.60 -40.79
CA SER A 334 59.35 -61.92 -40.25
C SER A 334 59.22 -63.03 -41.31
N ASN A 335 58.16 -63.01 -42.13
CA ASN A 335 58.02 -63.94 -43.26
C ASN A 335 59.07 -63.75 -44.37
N PHE A 336 59.68 -62.57 -44.48
CA PHE A 336 60.80 -62.33 -45.41
C PHE A 336 62.10 -63.01 -44.92
N PHE A 337 62.25 -63.20 -43.60
CA PHE A 337 63.32 -63.99 -42.99
C PHE A 337 62.90 -65.45 -42.84
N ASN A 338 62.32 -66.04 -43.90
CA ASN A 338 61.96 -67.45 -43.91
C ASN A 338 63.24 -68.32 -43.86
N PRO A 339 63.42 -69.19 -42.85
CA PRO A 339 64.62 -70.03 -42.69
C PRO A 339 64.94 -70.83 -43.95
N HIS A 340 63.92 -71.26 -44.69
CA HIS A 340 64.06 -72.02 -45.93
C HIS A 340 64.75 -71.23 -47.05
N PHE A 341 64.56 -69.90 -47.11
CA PHE A 341 65.20 -69.06 -48.12
C PHE A 341 66.67 -68.78 -47.77
N ILE A 342 66.95 -68.60 -46.48
CA ILE A 342 68.32 -68.41 -45.96
C ILE A 342 69.12 -69.70 -46.14
N ASN A 343 68.53 -70.87 -45.85
CA ASN A 343 69.17 -72.16 -46.08
C ASN A 343 69.42 -72.44 -47.57
N ASN A 344 68.49 -72.09 -48.47
CA ASN A 344 68.72 -72.22 -49.91
C ASN A 344 69.87 -71.32 -50.41
N ALA A 345 69.97 -70.09 -49.89
CA ALA A 345 71.06 -69.18 -50.24
C ALA A 345 72.41 -69.69 -49.69
N LEU A 346 72.44 -70.18 -48.44
CA LEU A 346 73.63 -70.78 -47.83
C LEU A 346 74.08 -72.04 -48.58
N HIS A 347 73.14 -72.91 -48.98
CA HIS A 347 73.44 -74.07 -49.82
C HIS A 347 73.99 -73.69 -51.20
N TRP A 348 73.48 -72.62 -51.82
CA TRP A 348 74.00 -72.14 -53.10
C TRP A 348 75.41 -71.57 -53.00
N VAL A 349 75.71 -70.83 -51.92
CA VAL A 349 77.08 -70.35 -51.65
C VAL A 349 78.00 -71.55 -51.35
N GLN A 350 77.54 -72.52 -50.57
CA GLN A 350 78.27 -73.76 -50.28
C GLN A 350 78.61 -74.55 -51.56
N SER A 351 77.70 -74.59 -52.55
CA SER A 351 77.96 -75.28 -53.82
C SER A 351 79.03 -74.58 -54.68
N ARG A 352 79.18 -73.25 -54.53
CA ARG A 352 80.13 -72.44 -55.30
C ARG A 352 81.57 -72.51 -54.76
N TYR A 353 81.73 -72.76 -53.46
CA TYR A 353 83.03 -72.84 -52.76
C TYR A 353 83.46 -74.27 -52.40
N ARG A 354 82.90 -75.28 -53.08
CA ARG A 354 83.10 -76.72 -52.81
C ARG A 354 84.54 -77.23 -52.88
N LYS A 355 85.49 -76.42 -53.37
CA LYS A 355 86.92 -76.75 -53.50
C LYS A 355 87.77 -76.21 -52.35
N ASP A 356 87.17 -75.52 -51.38
CA ASP A 356 87.83 -75.00 -50.17
C ASP A 356 87.22 -75.61 -48.89
N PRO A 357 87.93 -76.51 -48.19
CA PRO A 357 87.41 -77.22 -47.02
C PRO A 357 87.06 -76.31 -45.82
N GLU A 358 87.80 -75.23 -45.59
CA GLU A 358 87.56 -74.33 -44.45
C GLU A 358 86.27 -73.52 -44.63
N THR A 359 86.08 -72.94 -45.81
CA THR A 359 84.88 -72.14 -46.15
C THR A 359 83.61 -72.99 -46.08
N THR A 360 83.68 -74.27 -46.46
CA THR A 360 82.53 -75.20 -46.44
C THR A 360 82.08 -75.54 -45.01
N LEU A 361 83.00 -75.60 -44.04
CA LEU A 361 82.70 -75.88 -42.62
C LEU A 361 82.04 -74.67 -41.93
N VAL A 362 82.47 -73.45 -42.25
CA VAL A 362 81.92 -72.21 -41.68
C VAL A 362 80.49 -71.97 -42.17
N ILE A 363 80.22 -72.19 -43.46
CA ILE A 363 78.88 -72.05 -44.04
C ILE A 363 77.91 -73.11 -43.46
N GLY A 364 78.39 -74.34 -43.20
CA GLY A 364 77.59 -75.37 -42.54
C GLY A 364 77.15 -74.98 -41.12
N LYS A 365 78.08 -74.49 -40.28
CA LYS A 365 77.75 -74.02 -38.92
C LYS A 365 76.81 -72.81 -38.89
N LEU A 366 76.84 -71.97 -39.92
CA LEU A 366 75.93 -70.84 -40.08
C LEU A 366 74.50 -71.29 -40.43
N ALA A 367 74.34 -72.33 -41.23
CA ALA A 367 73.03 -72.91 -41.55
C ALA A 367 72.38 -73.55 -40.31
N ASP A 368 73.16 -74.28 -39.50
CA ASP A 368 72.66 -74.92 -38.27
C ASP A 368 72.12 -73.90 -37.25
N ASN A 369 72.72 -72.70 -37.16
CA ASN A 369 72.25 -71.63 -36.28
C ASN A 369 70.96 -70.95 -36.77
N VAL A 370 70.66 -71.03 -38.07
CA VAL A 370 69.44 -70.46 -38.67
C VAL A 370 68.25 -71.40 -38.50
N GLU A 371 68.46 -72.71 -38.37
CA GLU A 371 67.40 -73.67 -38.01
C GLU A 371 66.98 -73.62 -36.53
N ALA A 372 67.79 -73.00 -35.66
CA ALA A 372 67.54 -72.90 -34.22
C ALA A 372 66.80 -71.60 -33.79
N LEU A 373 66.47 -70.71 -34.73
CA LEU A 373 65.72 -69.45 -34.56
C LEU A 373 64.31 -69.58 -35.15
#